data_AF-A0A162SS58-F1
#
_entry.id   AF-A0A162SS58-F1
#
_cell.length_a   1.000
_cell.length_b   1.000
_cell.length_c   1.000
_cell.angle_alpha   90.00
_cell.angle_beta   90.00
_cell.angle_gamma   90.00
#
_symmetry.space_group_name_H-M   'P 1'
#
loop_
_entity.id
_entity.type
_entity.pdbx_description
1 polymer ?
#
loop_
_entity_poly.entity_id
_entity_poly.type
_entity_poly.pdbx_seq_one_letter_code
_entity_poly.pdbx_strand_id
1 'polypeptide(L)' 'MIDLEKMSTEELEKRLIRLKENLEDIEEERSFVLGQRGIHLSSSLVEKYQIEINDINESINEVEEVLRRKRAN' A
#
# COMPACT_ATOMS: atom_id res chain seq x y z
N MET A 1 0.44 13.60 10.60
CA MET A 1 0.86 12.23 10.94
C MET A 1 -0.26 11.56 11.70
N ILE A 2 -0.71 10.40 11.22
CA ILE A 2 -1.67 9.56 11.93
C ILE A 2 -0.89 8.81 13.01
N ASP A 3 -1.39 8.84 14.24
CA ASP A 3 -0.74 8.19 15.39
C ASP A 3 -1.30 6.77 15.55
N LEU A 4 -0.64 5.80 14.91
CA LEU A 4 -1.10 4.40 14.85
C LEU A 4 -1.19 3.74 16.24
N GLU A 5 -0.38 4.16 17.20
CA GLU A 5 -0.37 3.64 18.57
C GLU A 5 -1.68 3.94 19.31
N LYS A 6 -2.34 5.05 18.99
CA LYS A 6 -3.61 5.47 19.61
C LYS A 6 -4.83 4.79 19.03
N MET A 7 -4.71 4.14 17.87
CA MET A 7 -5.81 3.43 17.23
C MET A 7 -6.12 2.12 17.97
N SER A 8 -7.40 1.74 17.97
CA SER A 8 -7.81 0.41 18.41
C SER A 8 -7.32 -0.67 17.42
N THR A 9 -7.23 -1.91 17.89
CA THR A 9 -6.87 -3.06 17.04
C THR A 9 -7.83 -3.19 15.85
N GLU A 10 -9.13 -2.99 16.05
CA GLU A 10 -10.14 -3.05 14.99
C GLU A 10 -9.94 -1.95 13.95
N GLU A 11 -9.61 -0.72 14.36
CA GLU A 11 -9.32 0.36 13.42
C GLU A 11 -8.04 0.11 12.62
N LEU A 12 -7.01 -0.45 13.25
CA LEU A 12 -5.77 -0.84 12.58
C LEU A 12 -6.00 -1.97 11.58
N GLU A 13 -6.81 -2.97 11.92
CA GLU A 13 -7.21 -4.04 11.00
C GLU A 13 -7.99 -3.51 9.79
N LYS A 14 -8.98 -2.64 10.03
CA LYS A 14 -9.71 -1.97 8.93
C LYS A 14 -8.79 -1.15 8.05
N ARG A 15 -7.82 -0.45 8.65
CA ARG A 15 -6.84 0.33 7.89
C ARG A 15 -5.90 -0.58 7.08
N LEU A 16 -5.45 -1.68 7.66
CA LEU A 16 -4.64 -2.69 6.97
C LEU A 16 -5.36 -3.27 5.76
N ILE A 17 -6.65 -3.59 5.90
CA ILE A 17 -7.49 -4.07 4.78
C ILE A 17 -7.52 -3.03 3.67
N ARG A 18 -7.85 -1.77 3.99
CA ARG A 18 -7.90 -0.69 3.00
C ARG A 18 -6.56 -0.45 2.30
N LEU A 19 -5.45 -0.56 3.02
CA LEU A 19 -4.11 -0.43 2.43
C LEU A 19 -3.81 -1.57 1.45
N LYS A 20 -4.23 -2.79 1.78
CA LYS A 20 -4.08 -3.96 0.90
C LYS A 20 -4.98 -3.89 -0.32
N GLU A 21 -6.24 -3.46 -0.17
CA GLU A 21 -7.15 -3.20 -1.30
C GLU A 21 -6.55 -2.12 -2.22
N ASN A 22 -6.07 -1.01 -1.66
CA ASN A 22 -5.43 0.04 -2.45
C ASN A 22 -4.14 -0.43 -3.14
N LEU A 23 -3.37 -1.31 -2.51
CA LEU A 23 -2.19 -1.91 -3.15
C LEU A 23 -2.59 -2.75 -4.37
N GLU A 24 -3.60 -3.61 -4.21
CA GLU A 24 -4.14 -4.45 -5.28
C GLU A 24 -4.63 -3.59 -6.46
N ASP A 25 -5.42 -2.56 -6.19
CA ASP A 25 -5.92 -1.62 -7.21
C ASP A 25 -4.77 -0.98 -8.01
N ILE A 26 -3.71 -0.53 -7.33
CA ILE A 26 -2.55 0.10 -7.98
C ILE A 26 -1.71 -0.91 -8.77
N GLU A 27 -1.56 -2.13 -8.27
CA GLU A 27 -0.85 -3.20 -8.99
C GLU A 27 -1.61 -3.63 -10.24
N GLU A 28 -2.93 -3.73 -10.17
CA GLU A 28 -3.81 -3.99 -11.32
C GLU A 28 -3.71 -2.85 -12.35
N GLU A 29 -3.82 -1.59 -11.91
CA GLU A 29 -3.69 -0.43 -12.79
C GLU A 29 -2.33 -0.43 -13.49
N ARG A 30 -1.24 -0.62 -12.73
CA ARG A 30 0.12 -0.72 -13.27
C ARG A 30 0.21 -1.84 -14.31
N SER A 31 -0.33 -3.02 -14.01
CA SER A 31 -0.31 -4.15 -14.94
C SER A 31 -1.07 -3.86 -16.22
N PHE A 32 -2.26 -3.26 -16.12
CA PHE A 32 -3.08 -2.86 -17.25
C PHE A 32 -2.38 -1.82 -18.11
N VAL A 33 -1.91 -0.72 -17.51
CA VAL A 33 -1.26 0.39 -18.21
C VAL A 33 0.06 -0.05 -18.85
N LEU A 34 0.90 -0.78 -18.12
CA LEU A 34 2.19 -1.24 -18.65
C LEU A 34 2.04 -2.40 -19.65
N GLY A 35 0.93 -3.14 -19.60
CA GLY A 35 0.59 -4.21 -20.53
C GLY A 35 0.05 -3.73 -21.88
N GLN A 36 -0.34 -2.46 -22.02
CA GLN A 36 -0.85 -1.91 -23.27
C GLN A 36 0.26 -1.86 -24.35
N ARG A 37 0.08 -2.67 -25.39
CA ARG A 37 0.97 -2.70 -26.56
C ARG A 37 0.70 -1.50 -27.48
N GLY A 38 1.75 -0.89 -28.00
CA GLY A 38 1.66 0.23 -28.96
C GLY A 38 1.78 1.62 -28.35
N ILE A 39 1.95 1.73 -27.04
CA ILE A 39 2.23 3.00 -26.34
C ILE A 39 3.69 2.97 -25.89
N HIS A 40 4.46 4.01 -26.23
CA HIS A 40 5.78 4.21 -25.63
C HIS A 40 5.57 4.73 -24.22
N LEU A 41 5.62 3.83 -23.24
CA LEU A 41 5.50 4.18 -21.83
C LEU A 41 6.81 4.82 -21.36
N SER A 42 6.70 5.97 -20.70
CA SER A 42 7.87 6.66 -20.16
C SER A 42 8.41 5.93 -18.93
N SER A 43 9.73 5.93 -18.75
CA SER A 43 10.37 5.38 -17.55
C SER A 43 9.86 6.07 -16.27
N SER A 44 9.50 7.35 -16.35
CA SER A 44 8.90 8.11 -15.25
C SER A 44 7.54 7.57 -14.79
N LEU A 45 6.75 6.98 -15.69
CA LEU A 45 5.47 6.37 -15.32
C LEU A 45 5.67 5.06 -14.55
N VAL A 46 6.66 4.26 -14.96
CA VAL A 46 7.06 3.05 -14.23
C VAL A 46 7.56 3.40 -12.83
N GLU A 47 8.40 4.44 -12.74
CA GLU A 47 8.94 4.95 -11.48
C GLU A 47 7.83 5.47 -10.55
N LYS A 48 6.84 6.19 -11.09
CA LYS A 48 5.67 6.65 -10.32
C LYS A 48 4.96 5.49 -9.63
N TYR A 49 4.59 4.44 -10.36
CA TYR A 49 3.93 3.28 -9.76
C TYR A 49 4.83 2.59 -8.72
N GLN A 50 6.14 2.51 -8.98
CA GLN A 50 7.06 1.90 -8.02
C GLN A 50 7.13 2.67 -6.71
N ILE A 51 7.17 4.00 -6.77
CA ILE A 51 7.15 4.87 -5.58
C ILE A 51 5.84 4.67 -4.80
N GLU A 52 4.70 4.71 -5.49
CA GLU A 52 3.39 4.56 -4.87
C GLU A 52 3.21 3.19 -4.20
N ILE A 53 3.63 2.11 -4.87
CA ILE A 53 3.63 0.75 -4.31
C ILE A 53 4.55 0.67 -3.08
N ASN A 54 5.72 1.30 -3.11
CA ASN A 54 6.64 1.30 -1.98
C ASN A 54 6.04 2.03 -0.77
N ASP A 55 5.45 3.20 -0.98
CA ASP A 55 4.83 4.00 0.09
C ASP A 55 3.67 3.25 0.76
N ILE A 56 2.86 2.54 -0.05
CA ILE A 56 1.76 1.71 0.47
C ILE A 56 2.32 0.53 1.27
N ASN A 57 3.34 -0.16 0.76
CA ASN A 57 3.98 -1.27 1.46
C ASN A 57 4.63 -0.84 2.78
N GLU A 58 5.29 0.33 2.82
CA GLU A 58 5.84 0.89 4.05
C GLU A 58 4.72 1.14 5.07
N SER A 59 3.62 1.75 4.64
CA SER A 59 2.43 1.96 5.48
C SER A 59 1.82 0.66 5.99
N ILE A 60 1.77 -0.39 5.17
CA ILE A 60 1.31 -1.74 5.56
C ILE A 60 2.22 -2.29 6.66
N ASN A 61 3.54 -2.24 6.46
CA ASN A 61 4.51 -2.76 7.42
C ASN A 61 4.42 -2.06 8.78
N GLU A 62 4.26 -0.74 8.78
CA GLU A 62 4.07 0.04 10.02
C GLU A 62 2.81 -0.41 10.78
N VAL A 63 1.68 -0.55 10.08
CA VAL A 63 0.41 -0.98 10.69
C VAL A 63 0.50 -2.41 11.21
N GLU A 64 1.11 -3.32 10.46
CA GLU A 64 1.31 -4.71 10.88
C GLU A 64 2.24 -4.82 12.10
N GLU A 65 3.28 -3.98 12.19
CA GLU A 65 4.16 -3.93 13.34
C GLU A 65 3.42 -3.47 14.60
N VAL A 66 2.59 -2.42 14.50
CA VAL A 66 1.78 -1.92 15.62
C VAL A 66 0.77 -2.99 16.05
N LEU A 67 0.09 -3.63 15.10
CA LEU A 67 -0.84 -4.74 15.38
C LEU A 67 -0.15 -5.90 16.09
N ARG A 68 1.06 -6.28 15.65
CA ARG A 68 1.86 -7.34 16.28
C ARG A 68 2.19 -6.97 17.73
N ARG A 69 2.63 -5.73 17.98
CA ARG A 69 2.94 -5.24 19.34
C ARG A 69 1.70 -5.23 20.24
N LYS A 70 0.54 -4.82 19.72
CA LYS A 70 -0.73 -4.79 20.47
C LYS A 70 -1.29 -6.19 20.79
N ARG A 71 -1.04 -7.18 19.94
CA ARG A 71 -1.49 -8.58 20.15
C ARG A 71 -0.56 -9.39 21.05
N ALA A 72 0.70 -8.97 21.18
CA ALA A 72 1.70 -9.62 22.04
C ALA A 72 1.67 -9.14 23.50
N ASN A 73 0.93 -8.06 23.79
CA ASN A 73 0.62 -7.58 25.14
C ASN A 73 -0.75 -8.11 25.59
#